data_AF-A0A9P1H6G3-F1
#
_entry.id   AF-A0A9P1H6G3-F1
#
_cell.length_a   1.000
_cell.length_b   1.000
_cell.length_c   1.000
_cell.angle_alpha   90.00
_cell.angle_beta   90.00
_cell.angle_gamma   90.00
#
_symmetry.space_group_name_H-M   'P 1'
#
loop_
_entity.id
_entity.type
_entity.pdbx_description
1 polymer ?
#
loop_
_entity_poly.entity_id
_entity_poly.type
_entity_poly.pdbx_seq_one_letter_code
_entity_poly.pdbx_strand_id
1 'polypeptide(L)'
;MASTNPASGQSRQLLTDRPAIDYFANALDDCIDDRGTKAEKRARIFKLVDQYHSYAFERYSRLKTRTDILSASYDDSNASAEARDLALEASREAESWKQEAQVWNLLQNLLPVRYPAVDVTPSGPPFASSTKPTLWHSFVNGNPLAMERMSVLRWLHTISSEGPSIDEVVEDLHANADRGDIIAHGWIHTRSTIKLRKSVLAWPHVLDPSAKDISQSHVNSLKTP
;
A
#
# COMPACT_ATOMS: atom_id res chain seq x y z
N MET A 1 31.06 -42.19 8.59
CA MET A 1 31.79 -41.04 8.02
C MET A 1 30.88 -39.83 8.08
N ALA A 2 31.47 -38.67 8.34
CA ALA A 2 30.87 -37.55 9.05
C ALA A 2 29.71 -36.82 8.33
N SER A 3 28.80 -36.32 9.17
CA SER A 3 27.79 -35.29 8.88
C SER A 3 28.42 -34.02 8.33
N THR A 4 27.64 -33.26 7.55
CA THR A 4 27.84 -31.82 7.42
C THR A 4 26.50 -31.09 7.43
N ASN A 5 26.36 -30.22 8.43
CA ASN A 5 25.17 -29.43 8.80
C ASN A 5 24.78 -28.37 7.77
N PRO A 6 23.47 -28.04 7.64
CA PRO A 6 22.99 -26.75 7.20
C PRO A 6 22.41 -25.97 8.40
N ALA A 7 23.26 -25.42 9.26
CA ALA A 7 22.82 -24.69 10.47
C ALA A 7 23.37 -23.25 10.60
N SER A 8 24.03 -22.72 9.56
CA SER A 8 24.72 -21.42 9.66
C SER A 8 23.86 -20.21 9.24
N GLY A 9 22.66 -20.42 8.68
CA GLY A 9 21.76 -19.33 8.28
C GLY A 9 20.84 -18.82 9.39
N GLN A 10 20.30 -19.72 10.23
CA GLN A 10 19.30 -19.36 11.26
C GLN A 10 19.92 -18.68 12.48
N SER A 11 21.14 -19.05 12.86
CA SER A 11 21.80 -18.53 14.07
C SER A 11 22.24 -17.08 13.95
N ARG A 12 22.45 -16.56 12.73
CA ARG A 12 22.82 -15.15 12.51
C ARG A 12 21.62 -14.20 12.60
N GLN A 13 20.43 -14.62 12.18
CA GLN A 13 19.21 -13.82 12.30
C GLN A 13 18.71 -13.71 13.75
N LEU A 14 18.87 -14.76 14.56
CA LEU A 14 18.50 -14.76 15.99
C LEU A 14 19.34 -13.79 16.85
N LEU A 15 20.53 -13.40 16.40
CA LEU A 15 21.44 -12.54 17.16
C LEU A 15 21.24 -11.05 16.90
N THR A 16 20.75 -10.66 15.71
CA THR A 16 20.50 -9.25 15.35
C THR A 16 19.17 -8.73 15.90
N ASP A 17 18.23 -9.63 16.18
CA ASP A 17 16.86 -9.29 16.63
C ASP A 17 16.68 -9.33 18.15
N ARG A 18 17.70 -9.80 18.88
CA ARG A 18 17.69 -9.91 20.34
C ARG A 18 17.31 -8.61 21.08
N PRO A 19 17.78 -7.41 20.68
CA PRO A 19 17.37 -6.17 21.33
C PRO A 19 15.89 -5.81 21.15
N ALA A 20 15.29 -6.19 20.01
CA ALA A 20 13.88 -5.94 19.75
C ALA A 20 12.99 -6.89 20.56
N ILE A 21 13.39 -8.17 20.61
CA ILE A 21 12.73 -9.20 21.41
C ILE A 21 12.80 -8.85 22.90
N ASP A 22 13.97 -8.44 23.39
CA ASP A 22 14.15 -8.05 24.79
C ASP A 22 13.34 -6.79 25.13
N TYR A 23 13.27 -5.80 24.21
CA TYR A 23 12.44 -4.61 24.40
C TYR A 23 10.95 -4.96 24.50
N PHE A 24 10.46 -5.80 23.60
CA PHE A 24 9.07 -6.26 23.62
C PHE A 24 8.76 -7.09 24.87
N ALA A 25 9.65 -8.02 25.25
CA ALA A 25 9.48 -8.85 26.44
C ALA A 25 9.37 -7.98 27.70
N ASN A 26 10.26 -7.00 27.87
CA ASN A 26 10.20 -6.07 28.99
C ASN A 26 8.88 -5.26 29.03
N ALA A 27 8.41 -4.78 27.88
CA ALA A 27 7.16 -4.04 27.80
C ALA A 27 5.92 -4.93 28.03
N LEU A 28 6.02 -6.22 27.71
CA LEU A 28 4.99 -7.22 27.91
C LEU A 28 4.92 -7.68 29.37
N ASP A 29 6.05 -7.78 30.07
CA ASP A 29 6.11 -8.09 31.50
C ASP A 29 5.29 -7.07 32.33
N ASP A 30 5.37 -5.78 32.00
CA ASP A 30 4.55 -4.72 32.61
C ASP A 30 3.03 -4.93 32.42
N CYS A 31 2.63 -5.66 31.37
CA CYS A 31 1.24 -5.96 31.04
C CYS A 31 0.74 -7.27 31.68
N ILE A 32 1.63 -8.24 31.91
CA ILE A 32 1.32 -9.51 32.58
C ILE A 32 1.06 -9.28 34.07
N ASP A 33 1.67 -8.25 34.66
CA ASP A 33 1.52 -7.92 36.07
C ASP A 33 0.04 -7.74 36.46
N ASP A 34 -0.45 -8.66 37.29
CA ASP A 34 -1.88 -8.79 37.63
C ASP A 34 -2.44 -7.66 38.51
N ARG A 35 -1.59 -6.70 38.84
CA ARG A 35 -1.89 -5.52 39.64
C ARG A 35 -2.86 -4.62 38.88
N GLY A 36 -3.76 -3.95 39.60
CA GLY A 36 -4.60 -2.88 39.05
C GLY A 36 -5.97 -3.30 38.52
N THR A 37 -6.78 -2.29 38.23
CA THR A 37 -8.16 -2.46 37.74
C THR A 37 -8.19 -2.93 36.27
N LYS A 38 -9.32 -3.48 35.79
CA LYS A 38 -9.48 -3.87 34.38
C LYS A 38 -9.21 -2.71 33.40
N ALA A 39 -9.55 -1.48 33.80
CA ALA A 39 -9.30 -0.27 33.02
C ALA A 39 -7.80 0.06 32.92
N GLU A 40 -7.06 -0.07 34.03
CA GLU A 40 -5.61 0.13 34.07
C GLU A 40 -4.88 -0.95 33.25
N LYS A 41 -5.29 -2.22 33.36
CA LYS A 41 -4.72 -3.31 32.54
C LYS A 41 -4.90 -3.03 31.05
N ARG A 42 -6.11 -2.58 30.64
CA ARG A 42 -6.34 -2.18 29.24
C ARG A 42 -5.46 -1.00 28.82
N ALA A 43 -5.30 0.02 29.68
CA ALA A 43 -4.45 1.16 29.38
C ALA A 43 -2.99 0.75 29.16
N ARG A 44 -2.47 -0.21 29.94
CA ARG A 44 -1.13 -0.78 29.72
C ARG A 44 -1.01 -1.50 28.38
N ILE A 45 -2.00 -2.32 28.01
CA ILE A 45 -2.02 -3.01 26.70
C ILE A 45 -2.01 -1.98 25.55
N PHE A 46 -2.79 -0.90 25.65
CA PHE A 46 -2.81 0.12 24.60
C PHE A 46 -1.47 0.85 24.54
N LYS A 47 -0.85 1.11 25.69
CA LYS A 47 0.50 1.69 25.78
C LYS A 47 1.56 0.77 25.17
N LEU A 48 1.48 -0.55 25.37
CA LEU A 48 2.39 -1.52 24.76
C LEU A 48 2.36 -1.44 23.23
N VAL A 49 1.15 -1.41 22.66
CA VAL A 49 0.95 -1.26 21.21
C VAL A 49 1.53 0.07 20.73
N ASP A 50 1.38 1.15 21.50
CA ASP A 50 1.93 2.46 21.16
C ASP A 50 3.46 2.52 21.20
N GLN A 51 4.05 1.92 22.23
CA GLN A 51 5.50 1.81 22.38
C GLN A 51 6.11 0.99 21.24
N TYR A 52 5.53 -0.16 20.91
CA TYR A 52 6.10 -1.02 19.88
C TYR A 52 5.87 -0.48 18.46
N HIS A 53 4.74 0.20 18.20
CA HIS A 53 4.58 0.98 16.97
C HIS A 53 5.69 2.02 16.81
N SER A 54 5.93 2.82 17.86
CA SER A 54 6.96 3.87 17.86
C SER A 54 8.36 3.28 17.66
N TYR A 55 8.65 2.16 18.33
CA TYR A 55 9.91 1.42 18.17
C TYR A 55 10.12 0.92 16.73
N ALA A 56 9.13 0.23 16.16
CA ALA A 56 9.19 -0.28 14.80
C ALA A 56 9.34 0.86 13.77
N PHE A 57 8.60 1.96 13.96
CA PHE A 57 8.67 3.14 13.11
C PHE A 57 10.05 3.83 13.18
N GLU A 58 10.64 3.93 14.36
CA GLU A 58 11.98 4.48 14.53
C GLU A 58 13.04 3.60 13.84
N ARG A 59 12.93 2.27 13.96
CA ARG A 59 13.82 1.32 13.29
C ARG A 59 13.71 1.44 11.77
N TYR A 60 12.49 1.49 11.25
CA TYR A 60 12.23 1.78 9.84
C TYR A 60 12.89 3.09 9.39
N SER A 61 12.67 4.18 10.11
CA SER A 61 13.18 5.51 9.74
C SER A 61 14.72 5.54 9.68
N ARG A 62 15.38 4.88 10.64
CA ARG A 62 16.84 4.75 10.68
C ARG A 62 17.37 3.90 9.52
N LEU A 63 16.73 2.77 9.24
CA LEU A 63 17.12 1.88 8.14
C LEU A 63 16.86 2.53 6.77
N LYS A 64 15.73 3.21 6.59
CA LYS A 64 15.43 3.97 5.37
C LYS A 64 16.50 5.02 5.09
N THR A 65 16.82 5.84 6.09
CA THR A 65 17.89 6.84 5.96
C THR A 65 19.23 6.19 5.57
N ARG A 66 19.54 5.02 6.15
CA ARG A 66 20.76 4.26 5.77
C ARG A 66 20.68 3.77 4.32
N THR A 67 19.55 3.24 3.90
CA THR A 67 19.31 2.77 2.53
C THR A 67 19.42 3.91 1.52
N ASP A 68 18.88 5.09 1.81
CA ASP A 68 18.96 6.27 0.93
C ASP A 68 20.42 6.74 0.78
N ILE A 69 21.19 6.79 1.86
CA ILE A 69 22.62 7.15 1.83
C ILE A 69 23.42 6.12 1.03
N LEU A 70 23.16 4.83 1.26
CA LEU A 70 23.80 3.75 0.52
C LEU A 70 23.43 3.84 -0.97
N SER A 71 22.14 4.03 -1.29
CA SER A 71 21.62 4.19 -2.65
C SER A 71 22.33 5.31 -3.42
N ALA A 72 22.48 6.49 -2.82
CA ALA A 72 23.19 7.62 -3.40
C ALA A 72 24.68 7.34 -3.67
N SER A 73 25.29 6.41 -2.93
CA SER A 73 26.68 5.98 -3.10
C SER A 73 26.87 4.96 -4.24
N TYR A 74 25.81 4.30 -4.73
CA TYR A 74 25.88 3.34 -5.85
C TYR A 74 25.82 3.98 -7.24
N ASP A 75 25.38 5.22 -7.34
CA ASP A 75 25.30 5.94 -8.61
C ASP A 75 26.71 6.28 -9.16
N ASP A 76 27.75 6.07 -8.36
CA ASP A 76 29.14 6.02 -8.83
C ASP A 76 29.45 4.62 -9.40
N SER A 77 29.87 4.56 -10.67
CA SER A 77 30.03 3.34 -11.48
C SER A 77 31.09 2.35 -10.96
N ASN A 78 31.69 2.61 -9.80
CA ASN A 78 32.74 1.82 -9.16
C ASN A 78 32.29 1.10 -7.88
N ALA A 79 30.98 1.02 -7.60
CA ALA A 79 30.49 0.36 -6.40
C ALA A 79 30.72 -1.17 -6.42
N SER A 80 31.37 -1.69 -5.37
CA SER A 80 31.62 -3.12 -5.17
C SER A 80 30.33 -3.93 -5.08
N ALA A 81 30.36 -5.18 -5.54
CA ALA A 81 29.25 -6.12 -5.39
C ALA A 81 28.82 -6.30 -3.92
N GLU A 82 29.77 -6.30 -2.99
CA GLU A 82 29.50 -6.42 -1.55
C GLU A 82 28.71 -5.23 -1.01
N ALA A 83 28.96 -4.03 -1.53
CA ALA A 83 28.20 -2.85 -1.15
C ALA A 83 26.75 -3.02 -1.63
N ARG A 84 26.54 -3.38 -2.90
CA ARG A 84 25.19 -3.57 -3.48
C ARG A 84 24.37 -4.57 -2.66
N ASP A 85 24.97 -5.68 -2.24
CA ASP A 85 24.31 -6.68 -1.39
C ASP A 85 23.91 -6.10 -0.03
N LEU A 86 24.75 -5.28 0.61
CA LEU A 86 24.43 -4.61 1.88
C LEU A 86 23.27 -3.62 1.75
N ALA A 87 23.15 -2.93 0.61
CA ALA A 87 22.06 -1.99 0.37
C ALA A 87 20.72 -2.72 0.13
N LEU A 88 20.74 -3.81 -0.62
CA LEU A 88 19.57 -4.67 -0.82
C LEU A 88 19.10 -5.27 0.51
N GLU A 89 20.02 -5.75 1.34
CA GLU A 89 19.69 -6.29 2.67
C GLU A 89 19.11 -5.20 3.59
N ALA A 90 19.71 -4.01 3.60
CA ALA A 90 19.19 -2.87 4.36
C ALA A 90 17.79 -2.43 3.89
N SER A 91 17.51 -2.47 2.58
CA SER A 91 16.20 -2.18 2.02
C SER A 91 15.15 -3.21 2.45
N ARG A 92 15.49 -4.50 2.38
CA ARG A 92 14.59 -5.58 2.83
C ARG A 92 14.29 -5.48 4.33
N GLU A 93 15.30 -5.19 5.14
CA GLU A 93 15.12 -4.96 6.57
C GLU A 93 14.26 -3.72 6.83
N ALA A 94 14.45 -2.62 6.09
CA ALA A 94 13.59 -1.44 6.20
C ALA A 94 12.12 -1.77 5.86
N GLU A 95 11.88 -2.55 4.80
CA GLU A 95 10.53 -2.97 4.40
C GLU A 95 9.85 -3.84 5.45
N SER A 96 10.57 -4.76 6.09
CA SER A 96 10.00 -5.59 7.16
C SER A 96 9.60 -4.75 8.37
N TRP A 97 10.45 -3.82 8.81
CA TRP A 97 10.12 -2.89 9.89
C TRP A 97 8.98 -1.93 9.54
N LYS A 98 8.86 -1.53 8.26
CA LYS A 98 7.71 -0.74 7.77
C LYS A 98 6.42 -1.53 7.90
N GLN A 99 6.39 -2.78 7.44
CA GLN A 99 5.22 -3.65 7.54
C GLN A 99 4.83 -3.88 9.01
N GLU A 100 5.82 -4.14 9.86
CA GLU A 100 5.60 -4.30 11.30
C GLU A 100 4.94 -3.04 11.90
N ALA A 101 5.52 -1.86 11.67
CA ALA A 101 4.94 -0.60 12.14
C ALA A 101 3.50 -0.40 11.63
N GLN A 102 3.22 -0.73 10.37
CA GLN A 102 1.88 -0.64 9.79
C GLN A 102 0.87 -1.58 10.48
N VAL A 103 1.28 -2.80 10.85
CA VAL A 103 0.44 -3.74 11.61
C VAL A 103 0.15 -3.20 13.01
N TRP A 104 1.14 -2.64 13.69
CA TRP A 104 0.91 -2.01 15.00
C TRP A 104 0.02 -0.78 14.91
N ASN A 105 0.14 0.01 13.85
CA ASN A 105 -0.77 1.13 13.59
C ASN A 105 -2.22 0.67 13.39
N LEU A 106 -2.42 -0.45 12.70
CA LEU A 106 -3.74 -1.05 12.56
C LEU A 106 -4.31 -1.45 13.92
N LEU A 107 -3.50 -2.06 14.79
CA LEU A 107 -3.91 -2.45 16.13
C LEU A 107 -4.28 -1.23 16.99
N GLN A 108 -3.53 -0.12 16.91
CA GLN A 108 -3.88 1.14 17.59
C GLN A 108 -5.25 1.66 17.17
N ASN A 109 -5.61 1.52 15.90
CA ASN A 109 -6.88 2.01 15.38
C ASN A 109 -8.06 1.07 15.70
N LEU A 110 -7.82 -0.25 15.82
CA LEU A 110 -8.86 -1.26 16.05
C LEU A 110 -9.17 -1.48 17.54
N LEU A 111 -8.15 -1.46 18.41
CA LEU A 111 -8.33 -1.78 19.83
C LEU A 111 -9.31 -0.83 20.55
N PRO A 112 -9.27 0.50 20.35
CA PRO A 112 -10.25 1.41 20.95
C PRO A 112 -11.68 1.17 20.46
N VAL A 113 -11.85 0.74 19.20
CA VAL A 113 -13.17 0.44 18.63
C VAL A 113 -13.76 -0.84 19.23
N ARG A 114 -12.94 -1.85 19.46
CA ARG A 114 -13.36 -3.15 20.04
C ARG A 114 -13.51 -3.14 21.55
N TYR A 115 -12.68 -2.36 22.25
CA TYR A 115 -12.61 -2.35 23.71
C TYR A 115 -12.82 -0.93 24.26
N PRO A 116 -13.97 -0.29 23.97
CA PRO A 116 -14.27 1.05 24.47
C PRO A 116 -14.29 1.06 26.01
N ALA A 117 -13.94 2.20 26.61
CA ALA A 117 -14.10 2.39 28.05
C ALA A 117 -15.56 2.22 28.45
N VAL A 118 -15.81 1.37 29.46
CA VAL A 118 -17.16 1.04 29.96
C VAL A 118 -17.90 2.30 30.43
N ASP A 119 -17.16 3.34 30.83
CA ASP A 119 -17.71 4.63 31.26
C ASP A 119 -17.91 5.64 30.13
N VAL A 120 -17.42 5.32 28.93
CA VAL A 120 -17.76 6.07 27.71
C VAL A 120 -19.02 5.42 27.17
N THR A 121 -20.15 5.77 27.81
CA THR A 121 -21.37 5.98 27.03
C THR A 121 -20.96 6.73 25.75
N PRO A 122 -21.49 6.39 24.57
CA PRO A 122 -21.23 7.15 23.36
C PRO A 122 -21.87 8.54 23.53
N SER A 123 -21.24 9.39 24.34
CA SER A 123 -21.39 10.82 24.30
C SER A 123 -20.98 11.17 22.88
N GLY A 124 -21.97 11.54 22.08
CA GLY A 124 -21.81 11.82 20.67
C GLY A 124 -20.61 12.76 20.44
N PRO A 125 -19.96 12.66 19.28
CA PRO A 125 -18.76 13.44 19.02
C PRO A 125 -19.03 14.94 19.21
N PRO A 126 -18.05 15.73 19.72
CA PRO A 126 -18.11 17.19 19.82
C PRO A 126 -17.99 17.89 18.45
N PHE A 127 -18.53 17.28 17.39
CA PHE A 127 -18.74 17.94 16.10
C PHE A 127 -20.16 18.47 16.05
N ALA A 128 -20.42 19.47 16.89
CA ALA A 128 -21.52 20.41 16.68
C ALA A 128 -21.12 21.40 15.57
N SER A 129 -20.92 20.91 14.35
CA SER A 129 -21.06 21.76 13.17
C SER A 129 -22.32 21.31 12.43
N SER A 130 -23.30 22.20 12.49
CA SER A 130 -24.59 22.19 11.82
C SER A 130 -24.53 21.64 10.39
N THR A 131 -24.73 20.33 10.24
CA THR A 131 -25.25 19.68 9.04
C THR A 131 -25.83 18.37 9.55
N LYS A 132 -27.08 18.05 9.18
CA LYS A 132 -27.73 16.79 9.59
C LYS A 132 -26.72 15.65 9.37
N PRO A 133 -26.33 14.87 10.41
CA PRO A 133 -25.42 13.77 10.20
C PRO A 133 -26.01 12.92 9.08
N THR A 134 -25.25 12.77 7.99
CA THR A 134 -25.72 11.98 6.85
C THR A 134 -26.11 10.60 7.39
N LEU A 135 -27.14 9.98 6.80
CA LEU A 135 -27.61 8.67 7.23
C LEU A 135 -26.45 7.64 7.35
N TRP A 136 -25.41 7.84 6.54
CA TRP A 136 -24.13 7.16 6.63
C TRP A 136 -23.40 7.31 7.98
N HIS A 137 -23.21 8.53 8.49
CA HIS A 137 -22.55 8.74 9.79
C HIS A 137 -23.34 8.14 10.95
N SER A 138 -24.67 8.23 10.92
CA SER A 138 -25.51 7.56 11.92
C SER A 138 -25.42 6.03 11.83
N PHE A 139 -25.36 5.47 10.62
CA PHE A 139 -25.20 4.03 10.42
C PHE A 139 -23.84 3.53 10.93
N VAL A 140 -22.76 4.24 10.61
CA VAL A 140 -21.41 3.88 11.05
C VAL A 140 -21.31 3.94 12.57
N ASN A 141 -21.79 5.02 13.21
CA ASN A 141 -21.73 5.16 14.67
C ASN A 141 -22.65 4.17 15.42
N GLY A 142 -23.76 3.75 14.80
CA GLY A 142 -24.69 2.79 15.39
C GLY A 142 -24.28 1.32 15.24
N ASN A 143 -23.27 1.02 14.42
CA ASN A 143 -22.83 -0.35 14.15
C ASN A 143 -21.32 -0.51 14.41
N PRO A 144 -20.91 -1.24 15.46
CA PRO A 144 -19.49 -1.40 15.79
C PRO A 144 -18.69 -2.07 14.66
N LEU A 145 -19.30 -3.00 13.91
CA LEU A 145 -18.67 -3.65 12.77
C LEU A 145 -18.44 -2.67 11.61
N ALA A 146 -19.35 -1.71 11.41
CA ALA A 146 -19.19 -0.68 10.39
C ALA A 146 -18.07 0.30 10.77
N MET A 147 -17.94 0.65 12.06
CA MET A 147 -16.81 1.44 12.56
C MET A 147 -15.47 0.74 12.35
N GLU A 148 -15.36 -0.54 12.70
CA GLU A 148 -14.14 -1.32 12.49
C GLU A 148 -13.71 -1.31 11.02
N ARG A 149 -14.65 -1.63 10.11
CA ARG A 149 -14.38 -1.65 8.67
C ARG A 149 -13.99 -0.29 8.13
N MET A 150 -14.62 0.78 8.61
CA MET A 150 -14.25 2.15 8.26
C MET A 150 -12.83 2.48 8.74
N SER A 151 -12.45 2.08 9.95
CA SER A 151 -11.09 2.24 10.47
C SER A 151 -10.07 1.48 9.62
N VAL A 152 -10.35 0.23 9.24
CA VAL A 152 -9.49 -0.56 8.33
C VAL A 152 -9.35 0.12 6.97
N LEU A 153 -10.46 0.60 6.38
CA LEU A 153 -10.43 1.28 5.08
C LEU A 153 -9.61 2.57 5.13
N ARG A 154 -9.73 3.34 6.21
CA ARG A 154 -8.92 4.55 6.42
C ARG A 154 -7.44 4.20 6.55
N TRP A 155 -7.11 3.16 7.32
CA TRP A 155 -5.75 2.67 7.46
C TRP A 155 -5.16 2.21 6.12
N LEU A 156 -5.90 1.41 5.34
CA LEU A 156 -5.50 0.99 4.00
C LEU A 156 -5.26 2.18 3.08
N HIS A 157 -6.13 3.19 3.13
CA HIS A 157 -5.97 4.40 2.35
C HIS A 157 -4.67 5.13 2.70
N THR A 158 -4.38 5.30 4.00
CA THR A 158 -3.12 5.93 4.45
C THR A 158 -1.90 5.17 3.92
N ILE A 159 -1.87 3.85 4.04
CA ILE A 159 -0.75 3.04 3.54
C ILE A 159 -0.62 3.12 2.03
N SER A 160 -1.73 3.09 1.30
CA SER A 160 -1.73 3.20 -0.15
C SER A 160 -1.26 4.58 -0.65
N SER A 161 -1.44 5.62 0.15
CA SER A 161 -0.98 6.98 -0.18
C SER A 161 0.51 7.20 0.07
N GLU A 162 1.21 6.30 0.77
CA GLU A 162 2.66 6.37 1.03
C GLU A 162 3.53 5.80 -0.11
N GLY A 163 2.94 5.50 -1.28
CA GLY A 163 3.67 5.03 -2.45
C GLY A 163 4.42 6.15 -3.19
N PRO A 164 5.29 5.79 -4.16
CA PRO A 164 5.88 6.77 -5.09
C PRO A 164 4.77 7.55 -5.80
N SER A 165 5.08 8.80 -6.17
CA SER A 165 4.09 9.63 -6.84
C SER A 165 3.65 8.98 -8.16
N ILE A 166 2.40 9.20 -8.56
CA ILE A 166 1.90 8.66 -9.84
C ILE A 166 2.78 9.13 -11.00
N ASP A 167 3.33 10.34 -10.91
CA ASP A 167 4.23 10.91 -11.91
C ASP A 167 5.56 10.13 -12.01
N GLU A 168 6.17 9.77 -10.87
CA GLU A 168 7.37 8.91 -10.84
C GLU A 168 7.10 7.53 -11.45
N VAL A 169 5.96 6.91 -11.11
CA VAL A 169 5.58 5.60 -11.67
C VAL A 169 5.34 5.71 -13.18
N VAL A 170 4.74 6.80 -13.64
CA VAL A 170 4.53 7.06 -15.07
C VAL A 170 5.87 7.26 -15.78
N GLU A 171 6.80 8.01 -15.20
CA GLU A 171 8.14 8.22 -15.74
C GLU A 171 8.92 6.90 -15.86
N ASP A 172 8.92 6.06 -14.81
CA ASP A 172 9.54 4.74 -14.84
C ASP A 172 8.89 3.82 -15.88
N LEU A 173 7.56 3.83 -16.00
CA LEU A 173 6.86 3.05 -17.02
C LEU A 173 7.15 3.58 -18.43
N HIS A 174 7.33 4.88 -18.60
CA HIS A 174 7.73 5.50 -19.86
C HIS A 174 9.17 5.11 -20.24
N ALA A 175 10.09 5.12 -19.27
CA ALA A 175 11.49 4.73 -19.47
C ALA A 175 11.61 3.23 -19.84
N ASN A 176 10.79 2.38 -19.23
CA ASN A 176 10.80 0.93 -19.46
C ASN A 176 9.95 0.48 -20.66
N ALA A 177 9.14 1.36 -21.24
CA ALA A 177 8.40 1.07 -22.46
C ALA A 177 9.31 1.26 -23.68
N ASP A 178 9.84 0.17 -24.23
CA ASP A 178 10.58 0.13 -25.51
C ASP A 178 9.79 0.72 -26.72
N ARG A 179 8.49 1.00 -26.53
CA ARG A 179 7.64 1.81 -27.42
C ARG A 179 7.37 3.14 -26.73
N GLY A 180 8.20 4.15 -27.02
CA GLY A 180 8.12 5.47 -26.39
C GLY A 180 6.71 6.05 -26.28
N ASP A 181 6.53 6.84 -25.22
CA ASP A 181 5.33 7.60 -24.81
C ASP A 181 4.01 6.81 -24.96
N ILE A 182 3.38 6.43 -23.85
CA ILE A 182 2.12 5.63 -23.83
C ILE A 182 0.96 6.36 -24.56
N ILE A 183 1.18 7.63 -24.94
CA ILE A 183 0.35 8.47 -25.82
C ILE A 183 0.49 8.11 -27.32
N ALA A 184 1.35 7.16 -27.70
CA ALA A 184 1.62 6.83 -29.11
C ALA A 184 0.36 6.40 -29.90
N HIS A 185 -0.68 5.89 -29.22
CA HIS A 185 -2.01 5.70 -29.80
C HIS A 185 -3.13 6.31 -28.95
N GLY A 186 -2.98 7.59 -28.61
CA GLY A 186 -4.06 8.35 -27.99
C GLY A 186 -5.27 8.58 -28.90
N TRP A 187 -6.28 9.29 -28.37
CA TRP A 187 -7.52 9.64 -29.08
C TRP A 187 -7.29 10.30 -30.45
N ILE A 188 -6.16 10.99 -30.64
CA ILE A 188 -5.81 11.61 -31.92
C ILE A 188 -5.55 10.60 -33.03
N HIS A 189 -4.91 9.47 -32.71
CA HIS A 189 -4.66 8.38 -33.66
C HIS A 189 -5.94 7.60 -33.98
N THR A 190 -6.79 7.37 -32.97
CA THR A 190 -8.12 6.79 -33.17
C THR A 190 -8.99 7.71 -34.02
N ARG A 191 -8.96 9.01 -33.76
CA ARG A 191 -9.69 10.02 -34.53
C ARG A 191 -9.17 10.13 -35.97
N SER A 192 -7.86 10.12 -36.19
CA SER A 192 -7.28 10.14 -37.55
C SER A 192 -7.62 8.87 -38.32
N THR A 193 -7.55 7.70 -37.68
CA THR A 193 -7.96 6.41 -38.27
C THR A 193 -9.44 6.39 -38.60
N ILE A 194 -10.31 6.87 -37.70
CA ILE A 194 -11.76 6.99 -37.97
C ILE A 194 -12.01 7.99 -39.10
N LYS A 195 -11.33 9.13 -39.12
CA LYS A 195 -11.47 10.13 -40.20
C LYS A 195 -11.05 9.55 -41.54
N LEU A 196 -9.91 8.84 -41.58
CA LEU A 196 -9.40 8.19 -42.78
C LEU A 196 -10.35 7.08 -43.24
N ARG A 197 -10.82 6.23 -42.33
CA ARG A 197 -11.81 5.19 -42.65
C ARG A 197 -13.12 5.79 -43.14
N LYS A 198 -13.58 6.89 -42.53
CA LYS A 198 -14.77 7.63 -43.00
C LYS A 198 -14.55 8.27 -44.36
N SER A 199 -13.37 8.82 -44.67
CA SER A 199 -13.09 9.37 -46.00
C SER A 199 -12.95 8.29 -47.06
N VAL A 200 -12.40 7.11 -46.71
CA VAL A 200 -12.28 5.96 -47.62
C VAL A 200 -13.63 5.30 -47.86
N LEU A 201 -14.50 5.25 -46.85
CA LEU A 201 -15.87 4.74 -46.95
C LEU A 201 -16.89 5.83 -47.32
N ALA A 202 -16.47 7.09 -47.52
CA ALA A 202 -17.36 8.14 -47.99
C ALA A 202 -17.61 7.91 -49.47
N TRP A 203 -18.78 7.36 -49.78
CA TRP A 203 -19.22 7.17 -51.15
C TRP A 203 -19.35 8.53 -51.84
N PRO A 204 -18.60 8.80 -52.92
CA PRO A 204 -18.58 10.12 -53.57
C PRO A 204 -19.82 10.40 -54.43
N HIS A 205 -20.78 9.49 -54.49
CA HIS A 205 -21.96 9.59 -55.35
C HIS A 205 -23.24 9.22 -54.59
N VAL A 206 -24.39 9.70 -55.09
CA VAL A 206 -25.72 9.35 -54.55
C VAL A 206 -25.85 7.83 -54.55
N LEU A 207 -26.19 7.25 -53.40
CA LEU A 207 -26.32 5.79 -53.24
C LEU A 207 -27.43 5.29 -54.16
N ASP A 208 -27.06 4.58 -55.23
CA ASP A 208 -28.00 3.87 -56.09
C ASP A 208 -28.41 2.55 -55.40
N PRO A 209 -29.68 2.37 -55.00
CA PRO A 209 -30.15 1.16 -54.32
C PRO A 209 -29.94 -0.13 -55.12
N SER A 210 -29.62 -0.05 -56.41
CA SER A 210 -29.43 -1.20 -57.31
C SER A 210 -27.96 -1.61 -57.50
N ALA A 211 -27.00 -0.88 -56.92
CA ALA A 211 -25.58 -1.17 -57.08
C ALA A 211 -25.14 -2.41 -56.28
N LYS A 212 -24.63 -3.44 -56.99
CA LYS A 212 -24.18 -4.73 -56.41
C LYS A 212 -23.09 -4.59 -55.34
N ASP A 213 -22.31 -3.51 -55.37
CA ASP A 213 -21.23 -3.26 -54.42
C ASP A 213 -21.73 -2.90 -53.01
N ILE A 214 -22.95 -2.37 -52.88
CA ILE A 214 -23.58 -2.03 -51.59
C ILE A 214 -24.02 -3.31 -50.86
N SER A 215 -24.54 -4.29 -51.59
CA SER A 215 -24.96 -5.57 -51.02
C SER A 215 -23.81 -6.43 -50.48
N GLN A 216 -22.56 -6.18 -50.89
CA GLN A 216 -21.39 -6.90 -50.38
C GLN A 216 -20.71 -6.23 -49.19
N SER A 217 -20.96 -4.95 -48.90
CA SER A 217 -20.24 -4.22 -47.85
C SER A 217 -20.81 -4.42 -46.43
N HIS A 218 -21.88 -5.20 -46.27
CA HIS A 218 -22.54 -5.44 -44.98
C HIS A 218 -22.32 -6.85 -44.40
N VAL A 219 -21.37 -7.62 -44.93
CA VAL A 219 -20.95 -8.86 -44.25
C VAL A 219 -19.84 -8.51 -43.25
N ASN A 220 -20.16 -8.63 -41.95
CA ASN A 220 -19.19 -8.53 -40.87
C ASN A 220 -18.04 -9.51 -41.14
N SER A 221 -16.85 -8.99 -41.43
CA SER A 221 -15.61 -9.75 -41.42
C SER A 221 -15.29 -10.16 -39.98
N LEU A 222 -15.89 -11.27 -39.53
CA LEU A 222 -15.37 -12.06 -38.42
C LEU A 222 -14.04 -12.68 -38.88
N LYS A 223 -12.93 -11.99 -38.62
CA LYS A 223 -11.60 -12.58 -38.57
C LYS A 223 -10.67 -11.74 -37.71
N THR A 224 -10.58 -12.16 -36.45
CA THR A 224 -9.41 -12.03 -35.57
C THR A 224 -8.19 -12.65 -36.25
N PRO A 225 -7.01 -12.04 -36.09
CA PRO A 225 -6.01 -12.60 -35.17
C PRO A 225 -5.70 -11.69 -33.99
#